data_AF-A0A7S0J060-F1
#
_entry.id   AF-A0A7S0J060-F1
#
_cell.length_a   1.000
_cell.length_b   1.000
_cell.length_c   1.000
_cell.angle_alpha   90.00
_cell.angle_beta   90.00
_cell.angle_gamma   90.00
#
_symmetry.space_group_name_H-M   'P 1'
#
loop_
_entity.id
_entity.type
_entity.pdbx_description
1 polymer ?
#
loop_
_entity_poly.entity_id
_entity_poly.type
_entity_poly.pdbx_seq_one_letter_code
_entity_poly.pdbx_strand_id
1 'polypeptide(L)'
;MDASSLAGSSAVATDSSAGKRPIAAASPAATTTYNTGGGHVAGLWLGEATPAPELAHSVPVNPITWSLALLPSQAGQAPNAFGGGYFDDAGDIPGSPVLLFTLDGKYDAATGTVQLTKRYVSHNIPEILVVQYAGTLSREADGAHAIKGTWTNVLEETRGVFGCRLEPGGGA
;
A
#
# COMPACT_ATOMS: atom_id res chain seq x y z
N MET A 1 36.18 -35.14 -61.14
CA MET A 1 34.88 -35.64 -60.66
C MET A 1 35.19 -36.52 -59.46
N ASP A 2 34.96 -36.20 -58.20
CA ASP A 2 34.34 -35.05 -57.53
C ASP A 2 34.89 -34.92 -56.09
N ALA A 3 34.82 -33.68 -55.60
CA ALA A 3 35.07 -33.11 -54.27
C ALA A 3 34.16 -33.72 -53.18
N SER A 4 34.28 -33.58 -51.85
CA SER A 4 35.21 -33.01 -50.85
C SER A 4 34.53 -33.24 -49.47
N SER A 5 35.26 -32.97 -48.37
CA SER A 5 34.74 -32.50 -47.05
C SER A 5 34.24 -33.57 -46.04
N LEU A 6 34.45 -33.45 -44.73
CA LEU A 6 35.22 -32.57 -43.83
C LEU A 6 35.13 -33.20 -42.42
N ALA A 7 36.18 -33.06 -41.62
CA ALA A 7 36.19 -33.37 -40.20
C ALA A 7 35.44 -32.31 -39.37
N GLY A 8 34.96 -32.67 -38.18
CA GLY A 8 34.41 -31.72 -37.21
C GLY A 8 34.11 -32.35 -35.84
N SER A 9 35.01 -32.11 -34.89
CA SER A 9 34.89 -32.42 -33.46
C SER A 9 34.41 -31.16 -32.71
N SER A 10 33.58 -31.29 -31.66
CA SER A 10 33.72 -30.45 -30.44
C SER A 10 32.82 -30.93 -29.30
N ALA A 11 33.37 -30.86 -28.10
CA ALA A 11 32.77 -31.14 -26.80
C ALA A 11 32.25 -29.84 -26.11
N VAL A 12 31.27 -30.05 -25.22
CA VAL A 12 30.97 -29.47 -23.89
C VAL A 12 31.17 -27.96 -23.62
N ALA A 13 30.13 -27.30 -23.09
CA ALA A 13 30.22 -26.38 -21.93
C ALA A 13 28.83 -26.04 -21.35
N THR A 14 28.72 -26.12 -20.02
CA THR A 14 27.69 -25.54 -19.15
C THR A 14 27.86 -24.02 -19.05
N ASP A 15 26.78 -23.23 -19.16
CA ASP A 15 26.81 -21.79 -18.92
C ASP A 15 26.08 -21.44 -17.61
N SER A 16 26.81 -20.70 -16.77
CA SER A 16 26.36 -20.02 -15.56
C SER A 16 26.47 -18.53 -15.85
N SER A 17 25.37 -17.79 -16.04
CA SER A 17 25.45 -16.33 -16.00
C SER A 17 24.16 -15.66 -15.53
N ALA A 18 24.32 -14.86 -14.47
CA ALA A 18 23.34 -13.95 -13.92
C ALA A 18 23.03 -12.83 -14.93
N GLY A 19 21.82 -12.84 -15.48
CA GLY A 19 21.31 -11.81 -16.39
C GLY A 19 20.73 -10.60 -15.65
N LYS A 20 21.54 -9.56 -15.48
CA LYS A 20 21.10 -8.19 -15.15
C LYS A 20 20.20 -7.72 -16.31
N ARG A 21 18.89 -7.54 -16.08
CA ARG A 21 17.97 -7.05 -17.14
C ARG A 21 18.32 -5.59 -17.48
N PRO A 22 18.52 -5.24 -18.76
CA PRO A 22 18.83 -3.87 -19.14
C PRO A 22 17.59 -2.97 -19.05
N ILE A 23 17.78 -1.75 -18.54
CA ILE A 23 16.79 -0.68 -18.63
C ILE A 23 16.86 -0.17 -20.08
N ALA A 24 15.93 -0.60 -20.93
CA ALA A 24 15.87 -0.13 -22.30
C ALA A 24 15.48 1.36 -22.33
N ALA A 25 16.22 2.16 -23.10
CA ALA A 25 15.85 3.54 -23.38
C ALA A 25 14.52 3.55 -24.16
N ALA A 26 13.51 4.25 -23.63
CA ALA A 26 12.19 4.33 -24.22
C ALA A 26 12.18 5.18 -25.49
N SER A 27 11.64 4.62 -26.59
CA SER A 27 11.17 5.39 -27.75
C SER A 27 10.14 6.44 -27.32
N PRO A 28 10.02 7.58 -28.03
CA PRO A 28 9.01 8.58 -27.68
C PRO A 28 7.61 8.00 -27.91
N ALA A 29 6.94 7.66 -26.81
CA ALA A 29 5.57 7.16 -26.83
C ALA A 29 4.62 8.29 -27.23
N ALA A 30 3.59 7.94 -27.99
CA ALA A 30 2.50 8.82 -28.35
C ALA A 30 1.91 9.50 -27.10
N THR A 31 1.77 10.82 -27.17
CA THR A 31 1.15 11.62 -26.12
C THR A 31 -0.33 11.27 -26.03
N THR A 32 -0.66 10.29 -25.19
CA THR A 32 -2.01 10.14 -24.65
C THR A 32 -2.20 11.26 -23.64
N THR A 33 -2.96 12.28 -23.99
CA THR A 33 -3.41 13.30 -23.05
C THR A 33 -4.35 12.63 -22.05
N TYR A 34 -3.83 12.28 -20.87
CA TYR A 34 -4.65 11.77 -19.78
C TYR A 34 -5.53 12.90 -19.25
N ASN A 35 -6.83 12.68 -19.20
CA ASN A 35 -7.79 13.60 -18.63
C ASN A 35 -7.55 13.64 -17.10
N THR A 36 -6.82 14.64 -16.61
CA THR A 36 -6.40 14.85 -15.22
C THR A 36 -7.54 15.37 -14.33
N GLY A 37 -8.67 14.64 -14.30
CA GLY A 37 -9.85 15.02 -13.52
C GLY A 37 -9.69 14.97 -11.99
N GLY A 38 -8.53 14.51 -11.48
CA GLY A 38 -8.14 14.57 -10.08
C GLY A 38 -6.72 14.05 -9.94
N GLY A 39 -5.83 14.80 -9.30
CA GLY A 39 -4.46 14.33 -9.04
C GLY A 39 -4.47 13.11 -8.11
N HIS A 40 -3.38 12.34 -8.13
CA HIS A 40 -3.14 11.36 -7.06
C HIS A 40 -2.91 12.09 -5.73
N VAL A 41 -3.26 11.44 -4.62
CA VAL A 41 -3.01 11.95 -3.27
C VAL A 41 -2.12 10.94 -2.56
N ALA A 42 -0.92 11.35 -2.17
CA ALA A 42 0.04 10.45 -1.53
C ALA A 42 0.90 11.18 -0.51
N GLY A 43 1.35 10.45 0.52
CA GLY A 43 2.29 10.95 1.51
C GLY A 43 2.14 10.25 2.86
N LEU A 44 2.58 10.95 3.90
CA LEU A 44 2.45 10.52 5.30
C LEU A 44 1.12 10.99 5.86
N TRP A 45 0.35 10.08 6.42
CA TRP A 45 -0.95 10.34 7.04
C TRP A 45 -0.87 10.08 8.53
N LEU A 46 -1.24 11.08 9.32
CA LEU A 46 -1.20 11.04 10.78
C LEU A 46 -2.61 11.16 11.37
N GLY A 47 -2.90 10.41 12.43
CA GLY A 47 -4.18 10.49 13.12
C GLY A 47 -4.37 9.36 14.12
N GLU A 48 -5.61 8.87 14.25
CA GLU A 48 -5.94 7.82 15.20
C GLU A 48 -7.19 7.01 14.79
N ALA A 49 -7.24 5.76 15.27
CA ALA A 49 -8.38 4.88 15.23
C ALA A 49 -8.90 4.70 16.67
N THR A 50 -10.04 5.29 16.96
CA THR A 50 -10.70 5.26 18.27
C THR A 50 -11.74 4.14 18.29
N PRO A 51 -11.76 3.25 19.29
CA PRO A 51 -12.76 2.20 19.43
C PRO A 51 -14.16 2.76 19.69
N ALA A 52 -15.18 1.96 19.40
CA ALA A 52 -16.55 2.26 19.82
C ALA A 52 -16.61 2.45 21.36
N PRO A 53 -17.49 3.33 21.89
CA PRO A 53 -17.52 3.66 23.32
C PRO A 53 -17.59 2.44 24.25
N GLU A 54 -18.34 1.41 23.86
CA GLU A 54 -18.49 0.16 24.62
C GLU A 54 -17.22 -0.71 24.61
N LEU A 55 -16.27 -0.46 23.72
CA LEU A 55 -14.98 -1.17 23.61
C LEU A 55 -13.81 -0.38 24.19
N ALA A 56 -14.00 0.89 24.58
CA ALA A 56 -12.92 1.79 24.97
C ALA A 56 -12.14 1.37 26.23
N HIS A 57 -12.67 0.42 27.01
CA HIS A 57 -12.03 -0.12 28.21
C HIS A 57 -11.12 -1.33 27.93
N SER A 58 -11.24 -1.95 26.75
CA SER A 58 -10.53 -3.18 26.38
C SER A 58 -9.74 -3.06 25.08
N VAL A 59 -10.08 -2.08 24.24
CA VAL A 59 -9.40 -1.78 22.99
C VAL A 59 -8.72 -0.42 23.11
N PRO A 60 -7.40 -0.30 22.86
CA PRO A 60 -6.73 0.99 22.92
C PRO A 60 -7.07 1.87 21.72
N VAL A 61 -6.87 3.19 21.87
CA VAL A 61 -6.80 4.11 20.73
C VAL A 61 -5.50 3.84 19.98
N ASN A 62 -5.61 3.51 18.70
CA ASN A 62 -4.47 3.13 17.86
C ASN A 62 -4.00 4.32 17.03
N PRO A 63 -2.72 4.76 17.13
CA PRO A 63 -2.22 5.84 16.30
C PRO A 63 -2.19 5.45 14.83
N ILE A 64 -2.58 6.37 13.95
CA ILE A 64 -2.42 6.22 12.51
C ILE A 64 -1.13 6.91 12.10
N THR A 65 -0.19 6.12 11.57
CA THR A 65 1.03 6.59 10.92
C THR A 65 1.18 5.81 9.62
N TRP A 66 0.59 6.31 8.54
CA TRP A 66 0.53 5.59 7.26
C TRP A 66 1.31 6.30 6.17
N SER A 67 2.17 5.58 5.47
CA SER A 67 2.59 5.97 4.12
C SER A 67 1.58 5.39 3.14
N LEU A 68 0.72 6.24 2.54
CA LEU A 68 -0.41 5.79 1.73
C LEU A 68 -0.53 6.63 0.45
N ALA A 69 -0.78 5.94 -0.67
CA ALA A 69 -1.10 6.54 -1.96
C ALA A 69 -2.53 6.18 -2.39
N LEU A 70 -3.27 7.18 -2.86
CA LEU A 70 -4.59 7.10 -3.46
C LEU A 70 -4.48 7.53 -4.93
N LEU A 71 -4.60 6.56 -5.83
CA LEU A 71 -4.52 6.76 -7.26
C LEU A 71 -5.94 6.75 -7.84
N PRO A 72 -6.37 7.77 -8.58
CA PRO A 72 -7.63 7.71 -9.33
C PRO A 72 -7.64 6.45 -10.20
N SER A 73 -8.68 5.61 -10.04
CA SER A 73 -8.77 4.35 -10.78
C SER A 73 -8.72 4.61 -12.28
N GLN A 74 -7.74 4.04 -12.97
CA GLN A 74 -7.82 3.82 -14.41
C GLN A 74 -8.61 2.52 -14.59
N ALA A 75 -9.57 2.48 -15.52
CA ALA A 75 -10.47 1.35 -15.72
C ALA A 75 -9.71 0.00 -15.68
N GLY A 76 -10.01 -0.83 -14.67
CA GLY A 76 -9.47 -2.19 -14.52
C GLY A 76 -8.20 -2.35 -13.66
N GLN A 77 -7.62 -1.28 -13.09
CA GLN A 77 -6.44 -1.41 -12.21
C GLN A 77 -6.82 -1.35 -10.72
N ALA A 78 -6.58 -2.46 -10.03
CA ALA A 78 -6.61 -2.59 -8.57
C ALA A 78 -5.34 -3.32 -8.08
N PRO A 79 -4.84 -3.03 -6.87
CA PRO A 79 -5.30 -1.97 -5.96
C PRO A 79 -4.90 -0.57 -6.45
N ASN A 80 -5.76 0.41 -6.22
CA ASN A 80 -5.49 1.83 -6.51
C ASN A 80 -5.46 2.69 -5.23
N ALA A 81 -5.54 2.04 -4.06
CA ALA A 81 -5.16 2.59 -2.78
C ALA A 81 -4.21 1.60 -2.11
N PHE A 82 -2.99 2.01 -1.78
CA PHE A 82 -2.00 1.12 -1.21
C PHE A 82 -0.93 1.85 -0.39
N GLY A 83 -0.34 1.15 0.55
CA GLY A 83 0.62 1.73 1.48
C GLY A 83 0.98 0.79 2.61
N GLY A 84 1.32 1.37 3.75
CA GLY A 84 1.62 0.64 4.96
C GLY A 84 1.94 1.57 6.11
N GLY A 85 2.23 0.99 7.26
CA GLY A 85 2.58 1.74 8.46
C GLY A 85 3.13 0.83 9.53
N TYR A 86 3.22 1.38 10.73
CA TYR A 86 3.71 0.66 11.89
C TYR A 86 3.04 1.11 13.18
N PHE A 87 3.11 0.27 14.21
CA PHE A 87 2.80 0.60 15.60
C PHE A 87 4.02 0.35 16.48
N ASP A 88 4.27 1.26 17.41
CA ASP A 88 5.27 1.11 18.48
C ASP A 88 4.58 0.47 19.70
N ASP A 89 4.15 -0.77 19.54
CA ASP A 89 3.60 -1.62 20.61
C ASP A 89 3.58 -3.09 20.15
N ALA A 90 4.74 -3.73 20.24
CA ALA A 90 4.80 -5.19 20.41
C ALA A 90 5.24 -5.49 21.85
N GLY A 91 4.64 -4.81 22.83
CA GLY A 91 5.03 -4.85 24.25
C GLY A 91 5.13 -6.26 24.86
N ASP A 92 4.57 -7.27 24.19
CA ASP A 92 4.59 -8.68 24.59
C ASP A 92 5.77 -9.50 24.01
N ILE A 93 6.60 -8.94 23.13
CA ILE A 93 7.76 -9.62 22.54
C ILE A 93 9.06 -8.90 22.91
N PRO A 94 9.83 -9.42 23.89
CA PRO A 94 11.15 -8.90 24.19
C PRO A 94 12.04 -8.81 22.93
N GLY A 95 12.42 -7.60 22.54
CA GLY A 95 13.34 -7.34 21.42
C GLY A 95 12.70 -7.15 20.04
N SER A 96 11.38 -7.13 19.91
CA SER A 96 10.70 -6.81 18.63
C SER A 96 9.90 -5.52 18.77
N PRO A 97 10.47 -4.34 18.43
CA PRO A 97 9.89 -3.06 18.83
C PRO A 97 8.71 -2.57 17.97
N VAL A 98 8.47 -3.14 16.78
CA VAL A 98 7.58 -2.51 15.78
C VAL A 98 6.72 -3.53 15.05
N LEU A 99 5.39 -3.36 15.10
CA LEU A 99 4.45 -4.13 14.28
C LEU A 99 4.24 -3.43 12.93
N LEU A 100 4.86 -3.96 11.88
CA LEU A 100 4.67 -3.51 10.50
C LEU A 100 3.38 -4.08 9.90
N PHE A 101 2.72 -3.28 9.08
CA PHE A 101 1.54 -3.70 8.33
C PHE A 101 1.49 -3.06 6.94
N THR A 102 0.82 -3.74 6.02
CA THR A 102 0.48 -3.21 4.70
C THR A 102 -0.96 -2.71 4.69
N LEU A 103 -1.23 -1.77 3.79
CA LEU A 103 -2.57 -1.30 3.44
C LEU A 103 -2.77 -1.55 1.94
N ASP A 104 -3.89 -2.16 1.58
CA ASP A 104 -4.32 -2.32 0.20
C ASP A 104 -5.83 -2.16 0.07
N GLY A 105 -6.30 -1.62 -1.06
CA GLY A 105 -7.72 -1.48 -1.30
C GLY A 105 -8.08 -0.60 -2.49
N LYS A 106 -9.17 0.14 -2.33
CA LYS A 106 -9.84 0.86 -3.42
C LYS A 106 -10.06 2.33 -3.07
N TYR A 107 -9.88 3.19 -4.07
CA TYR A 107 -10.22 4.60 -4.00
C TYR A 107 -11.11 4.99 -5.19
N ASP A 108 -12.27 5.57 -4.91
CA ASP A 108 -13.13 6.19 -5.91
C ASP A 108 -12.97 7.71 -5.85
N ALA A 109 -12.30 8.27 -6.86
CA ALA A 109 -12.05 9.70 -6.94
C ALA A 109 -13.32 10.53 -7.20
N ALA A 110 -14.38 9.93 -7.75
CA ALA A 110 -15.63 10.64 -8.00
C ALA A 110 -16.45 10.87 -6.72
N THR A 111 -16.44 9.89 -5.82
CA THR A 111 -17.18 9.96 -4.54
C THR A 111 -16.30 10.29 -3.35
N GLY A 112 -14.97 10.24 -3.50
CA GLY A 112 -14.01 10.31 -2.41
C GLY A 112 -13.98 9.05 -1.54
N THR A 113 -14.68 7.98 -1.91
CA THR A 113 -14.77 6.76 -1.09
C THR A 113 -13.42 6.03 -1.05
N VAL A 114 -12.98 5.68 0.15
CA VAL A 114 -11.75 4.93 0.42
C VAL A 114 -12.09 3.66 1.19
N GLN A 115 -11.61 2.52 0.70
CA GLN A 115 -11.68 1.23 1.38
C GLN A 115 -10.27 0.65 1.49
N LEU A 116 -9.84 0.30 2.70
CA LEU A 116 -8.50 -0.25 2.94
C LEU A 116 -8.59 -1.51 3.80
N THR A 117 -7.73 -2.47 3.51
CA THR A 117 -7.47 -3.64 4.34
C THR A 117 -6.08 -3.51 4.94
N LYS A 118 -5.99 -3.54 6.27
CA LYS A 118 -4.73 -3.66 6.99
C LYS A 118 -4.39 -5.13 7.20
N ARG A 119 -3.18 -5.52 6.84
CA ARG A 119 -2.61 -6.86 7.09
C ARG A 119 -1.27 -6.74 7.78
N TYR A 120 -1.07 -7.49 8.85
CA TYR A 120 0.19 -7.52 9.56
C TYR A 120 1.24 -8.32 8.76
N VAL A 121 2.50 -7.87 8.80
CA VAL A 121 3.62 -8.52 8.08
C VAL A 121 4.29 -9.62 8.96
N SER A 122 3.88 -9.75 10.22
CA SER A 122 4.44 -10.73 11.15
C SER A 122 3.83 -12.12 10.97
N HIS A 123 4.68 -13.15 10.84
CA HIS A 123 4.27 -14.56 10.78
C HIS A 123 3.59 -15.05 12.07
N ASN A 124 3.80 -14.35 13.19
CA ASN A 124 3.18 -14.70 14.47
C ASN A 124 1.71 -14.23 14.55
N ILE A 125 1.25 -13.45 13.58
CA ILE A 125 -0.11 -12.93 13.52
C ILE A 125 -0.88 -13.71 12.45
N PRO A 126 -2.04 -14.31 12.78
CA PRO A 126 -2.83 -15.04 11.79
C PRO A 126 -3.19 -14.16 10.59
N GLU A 127 -3.02 -14.66 9.35
CA GLU A 127 -3.34 -13.91 8.12
C GLU A 127 -4.82 -13.49 8.02
N ILE A 128 -5.70 -14.20 8.73
CA ILE A 128 -7.13 -13.90 8.85
C ILE A 128 -7.41 -12.70 9.74
N LEU A 129 -6.46 -12.30 10.61
CA LEU A 129 -6.55 -11.09 11.42
C LEU A 129 -6.32 -9.86 10.53
N VAL A 130 -7.41 -9.28 10.05
CA VAL A 130 -7.40 -8.07 9.22
C VAL A 130 -8.26 -6.99 9.84
N VAL A 131 -7.84 -5.74 9.65
CA VAL A 131 -8.67 -4.57 9.98
C VAL A 131 -9.14 -3.93 8.69
N GLN A 132 -10.45 -3.80 8.54
CA GLN A 132 -11.08 -3.16 7.39
C GLN A 132 -11.40 -1.72 7.74
N TYR A 133 -11.03 -0.78 6.87
CA TYR A 133 -11.35 0.64 6.98
C TYR A 133 -12.28 1.02 5.84
N ALA A 134 -13.33 1.78 6.16
CA ALA A 134 -14.23 2.40 5.19
C ALA A 134 -14.37 3.87 5.55
N GLY A 135 -13.99 4.76 4.63
CA GLY A 135 -14.00 6.20 4.87
C GLY A 135 -14.15 7.04 3.62
N THR A 136 -14.06 8.34 3.81
CA THR A 136 -14.19 9.34 2.74
C THR A 136 -13.03 10.31 2.81
N LEU A 137 -12.36 10.50 1.67
CA LEU A 137 -11.38 11.55 1.44
C LEU A 137 -12.12 12.89 1.31
N SER A 138 -11.68 13.88 2.09
CA SER A 138 -12.21 15.24 2.07
C SER A 138 -11.08 16.26 2.25
N ARG A 139 -11.40 17.55 2.08
CA ARG A 139 -10.50 18.65 2.45
C ARG A 139 -10.97 19.29 3.74
N GLU A 140 -10.04 19.53 4.65
CA GLU A 140 -10.26 20.32 5.86
C GLU A 140 -10.28 21.83 5.54
N ALA A 141 -10.65 22.65 6.53
CA ALA A 141 -10.74 24.11 6.38
C ALA A 141 -9.41 24.77 5.97
N ASP A 142 -8.28 24.16 6.33
CA ASP A 142 -6.93 24.60 5.96
C ASP A 142 -6.45 24.05 4.60
N GLY A 143 -7.33 23.34 3.88
CA GLY A 143 -7.08 22.77 2.57
C GLY A 143 -6.34 21.43 2.58
N ALA A 144 -5.90 20.93 3.73
CA ALA A 144 -5.26 19.62 3.83
C ALA A 144 -6.25 18.48 3.53
N HIS A 145 -5.74 17.39 2.96
CA HIS A 145 -6.52 16.19 2.75
C HIS A 145 -6.69 15.44 4.07
N ALA A 146 -7.89 14.91 4.31
CA ALA A 146 -8.18 14.05 5.44
C ALA A 146 -9.06 12.86 5.01
N ILE A 147 -8.87 11.72 5.65
CA ILE A 147 -9.73 10.54 5.53
C ILE A 147 -10.37 10.31 6.88
N LYS A 148 -11.70 10.25 6.91
CA LYS A 148 -12.48 9.94 8.12
C LYS A 148 -13.47 8.83 7.82
N GLY A 149 -13.74 7.97 8.80
CA GLY A 149 -14.64 6.85 8.60
C GLY A 149 -14.69 5.88 9.77
N THR A 150 -15.01 4.63 9.47
CA THR A 150 -15.09 3.54 10.43
C THR A 150 -14.06 2.45 10.15
N TRP A 151 -13.75 1.69 11.19
CA TRP A 151 -12.91 0.51 11.08
C TRP A 151 -13.56 -0.67 11.79
N THR A 152 -13.25 -1.89 11.33
CA THR A 152 -13.76 -3.14 11.90
C THR A 152 -12.68 -4.22 11.86
N ASN A 153 -12.55 -4.98 12.94
CA ASN A 153 -11.86 -6.26 12.99
C ASN A 153 -12.91 -7.35 13.28
N VAL A 154 -13.24 -8.16 12.27
CA VAL A 154 -14.29 -9.18 12.40
C VAL A 154 -13.86 -10.31 13.34
N LEU A 155 -12.59 -10.69 13.33
CA LEU A 155 -12.09 -11.83 14.12
C LEU A 155 -12.13 -11.53 15.62
N GLU A 156 -11.83 -10.30 16.00
CA GLU A 156 -11.84 -9.85 17.39
C GLU A 156 -13.16 -9.20 17.80
N GLU A 157 -14.13 -9.10 16.88
CA GLU A 157 -15.41 -8.41 17.06
C GLU A 157 -15.26 -6.94 17.52
N THR A 158 -14.13 -6.30 17.19
CA THR A 158 -13.84 -4.90 17.53
C THR A 158 -14.13 -3.96 16.38
N ARG A 159 -14.47 -2.70 16.70
CA ARG A 159 -14.81 -1.67 15.72
C ARG A 159 -14.68 -0.28 16.31
N GLY A 160 -14.72 0.73 15.44
CA GLY A 160 -14.74 2.11 15.86
C GLY A 160 -14.72 3.11 14.72
N VAL A 161 -14.27 4.31 15.03
CA VAL A 161 -14.08 5.41 14.08
C VAL A 161 -12.60 5.71 13.90
N PHE A 162 -12.24 6.28 12.76
CA PHE A 162 -10.88 6.76 12.54
C PHE A 162 -10.88 8.10 11.82
N GLY A 163 -9.80 8.82 12.00
CA GLY A 163 -9.49 10.01 11.23
C GLY A 163 -7.99 10.13 11.05
N CYS A 164 -7.55 10.47 9.84
CA CYS A 164 -6.17 10.83 9.57
C CYS A 164 -6.09 11.98 8.57
N ARG A 165 -5.00 12.73 8.66
CA ARG A 165 -4.72 13.91 7.84
C ARG A 165 -3.39 13.72 7.14
N LEU A 166 -3.33 14.14 5.88
CA LEU A 166 -2.10 14.15 5.10
C LEU A 166 -1.17 15.24 5.64
N GLU A 167 0.03 14.86 6.03
CA GLU A 167 1.06 15.81 6.42
C GLU A 167 1.43 16.71 5.24
N PRO A 168 1.70 18.00 5.49
CA PRO A 168 2.18 18.89 4.45
C PRO A 168 3.48 18.32 3.87
N GLY A 169 3.57 18.26 2.53
CA GLY A 169 4.81 17.90 1.87
C GLY A 169 5.90 18.88 2.32
N GLY A 170 6.88 18.38 3.07
CA GLY A 170 7.96 19.22 3.60
C GLY A 170 8.70 19.87 2.44
N GLY A 171 8.49 21.17 2.25
CA GLY A 171 9.38 22.00 1.46
C GLY A 171 10.65 22.23 2.28
N ALA A 172 11.69 21.47 1.96
CA ALA A 172 13.06 21.88 2.27
C ALA A 172 13.54 22.86 1.20
#